data_AF-A0A0F9J0N6-F1
#
_entry.id   AF-A0A0F9J0N6-F1
#
_cell.length_a   1.000
_cell.length_b   1.000
_cell.length_c   1.000
_cell.angle_alpha   90.00
_cell.angle_beta   90.00
_cell.angle_gamma   90.00
#
_symmetry.space_group_name_H-M   'P 1'
#
loop_
_entity.id
_entity.type
_entity.pdbx_description
1 polymer ?
#
loop_
_entity_poly.entity_id
_entity_poly.type
_entity_poly.pdbx_seq_one_letter_code
_entity_poly.pdbx_strand_id
1 'polypeptide(L)'
;MEKSKISTKARIAKEREFLTFAQEYKFVIHPKGYDYFLRNYLEAGCCPCDPSRKSCPCGQAAREVIQTGHCLCRLFWRSYQDFVTIMFGKEE
;
A
#
# COMPACT_ATOMS: atom_id res chain seq x y z
N MET A 1 -6.59 2.51 26.83
CA MET A 1 -6.17 2.57 25.42
C MET A 1 -6.99 3.64 24.73
N GLU A 2 -6.40 4.82 24.56
CA GLU A 2 -7.02 5.94 23.86
C GLU A 2 -7.16 5.55 22.39
N LYS A 3 -8.40 5.43 21.88
CA LYS A 3 -8.63 5.19 20.45
C LYS A 3 -8.22 6.47 19.73
N SER A 4 -7.03 6.47 19.11
CA SER A 4 -6.59 7.56 18.25
C SER A 4 -7.67 7.82 17.19
N LYS A 5 -8.34 8.98 17.28
CA LYS A 5 -9.39 9.36 16.32
C LYS A 5 -8.70 9.88 15.07
N ILE A 6 -8.37 8.97 14.15
CA ILE A 6 -7.88 9.35 12.81
C ILE A 6 -8.91 10.28 12.17
N SER A 7 -8.48 11.49 11.81
CA SER A 7 -9.35 12.46 11.15
C SER A 7 -9.80 11.94 9.77
N THR A 8 -11.10 12.02 9.49
CA THR A 8 -11.67 11.70 8.17
C THR A 8 -10.97 12.45 7.05
N LYS A 9 -10.57 13.71 7.29
CA LYS A 9 -9.83 14.53 6.32
C LYS A 9 -8.45 13.94 6.01
N ALA A 10 -7.72 13.51 7.03
CA ALA A 10 -6.40 12.89 6.86
C ALA A 10 -6.50 11.55 6.12
N ARG A 11 -7.53 10.77 6.43
CA ARG A 11 -7.85 9.53 5.72
C ARG A 11 -8.09 9.79 4.23
N ILE A 12 -9.03 10.67 3.88
CA ILE A 12 -9.36 10.99 2.48
C ILE A 12 -8.15 11.52 1.71
N ALA A 13 -7.35 12.39 2.34
CA ALA A 13 -6.13 12.91 1.71
C ALA A 13 -5.15 11.78 1.38
N LYS A 14 -4.90 10.87 2.33
CA LYS A 14 -3.99 9.75 2.13
C LYS A 14 -4.52 8.71 1.12
N GLU A 15 -5.84 8.49 1.09
CA GLU A 15 -6.47 7.65 0.07
C GLU A 15 -6.23 8.19 -1.34
N ARG A 16 -6.39 9.52 -1.52
CA ARG A 16 -6.10 10.16 -2.80
C ARG A 16 -4.65 9.97 -3.21
N GLU A 17 -3.70 10.13 -2.29
CA GLU A 17 -2.28 9.88 -2.58
C GLU A 17 -2.02 8.44 -3.05
N PHE A 18 -2.62 7.44 -2.39
CA PHE A 18 -2.49 6.04 -2.79
C PHE A 18 -3.11 5.78 -4.17
N LEU A 19 -4.29 6.35 -4.43
CA LEU A 19 -4.97 6.23 -5.73
C LEU A 19 -4.19 6.91 -6.85
N THR A 20 -3.71 8.13 -6.64
CA THR A 20 -2.90 8.87 -7.62
C THR A 20 -1.62 8.11 -7.94
N PHE A 21 -0.92 7.60 -6.93
CA PHE A 21 0.28 6.79 -7.14
C PHE A 21 -0.02 5.50 -7.90
N ALA A 22 -1.09 4.79 -7.54
CA ALA A 22 -1.48 3.58 -8.28
C ALA A 22 -1.85 3.89 -9.74
N GLN A 23 -2.53 5.00 -9.99
CA GLN A 23 -2.89 5.44 -11.35
C GLN A 23 -1.67 5.83 -12.18
N GLU A 24 -0.75 6.61 -11.61
CA GLU A 24 0.49 7.05 -12.26
C GLU A 24 1.31 5.87 -12.79
N TYR A 25 1.47 4.84 -11.95
CA TYR A 25 2.28 3.66 -12.30
C TYR A 25 1.47 2.48 -12.85
N LYS A 26 0.15 2.62 -13.01
CA LYS A 26 -0.79 1.55 -13.40
C LYS A 26 -0.70 0.32 -12.47
N PHE A 27 -0.49 0.54 -11.19
CA PHE A 27 -0.47 -0.50 -10.17
C PHE A 27 -1.87 -0.88 -9.70
N VAL A 28 -2.00 -2.10 -9.20
CA VAL A 28 -3.17 -2.59 -8.50
C VAL A 28 -2.98 -2.39 -7.00
N ILE A 29 -3.92 -1.73 -6.36
CA ILE A 29 -3.96 -1.63 -4.89
C ILE A 29 -4.48 -2.95 -4.33
N HIS A 30 -3.91 -3.39 -3.20
CA HIS A 30 -4.28 -4.63 -2.54
C HIS A 30 -5.81 -4.74 -2.40
N PRO A 31 -6.45 -5.75 -3.05
CA PRO A 31 -7.91 -5.80 -3.17
C PRO A 31 -8.63 -6.11 -1.84
N LYS A 32 -7.94 -6.72 -0.88
CA LYS A 32 -8.45 -7.00 0.47
C LYS A 32 -7.55 -6.38 1.56
N GLY A 33 -8.07 -5.59 2.49
CA GLY A 33 -7.25 -5.04 3.59
C GLY A 33 -6.54 -3.72 3.27
N TYR A 34 -6.94 -3.01 2.22
CA TYR A 34 -6.56 -1.62 1.99
C TYR A 34 -6.72 -0.74 3.25
N ASP A 35 -7.86 -0.86 3.94
CA ASP A 35 -8.15 -0.13 5.17
C ASP A 35 -7.15 -0.40 6.30
N TYR A 36 -6.59 -1.60 6.36
CA TYR A 36 -5.58 -1.97 7.35
C TYR A 36 -4.28 -1.19 7.09
N PHE A 37 -3.82 -1.16 5.84
CA PHE A 37 -2.60 -0.41 5.49
C PHE A 37 -2.75 1.09 5.69
N LEU A 38 -3.89 1.64 5.27
CA LEU A 38 -4.21 3.05 5.43
C LEU A 38 -4.23 3.46 6.90
N ARG A 39 -4.91 2.67 7.75
CA ARG A 39 -4.96 2.91 9.19
C ARG A 39 -3.58 2.84 9.82
N ASN A 40 -2.83 1.77 9.56
CA ASN A 40 -1.50 1.60 10.14
C ASN A 40 -0.55 2.73 9.73
N TYR A 41 -0.62 3.19 8.49
CA TYR A 41 0.16 4.35 8.06
C TYR A 41 -0.25 5.62 8.80
N LEU A 42 -1.55 5.88 8.93
CA LEU A 42 -2.05 7.08 9.63
C LEU A 42 -1.75 7.07 11.12
N GLU A 43 -1.64 5.90 11.75
CA GLU A 43 -1.27 5.74 13.15
C GLU A 43 0.26 5.83 13.35
N ALA A 44 1.05 5.16 12.51
CA ALA A 44 2.50 5.08 12.67
C ALA A 44 3.27 6.24 12.00
N GLY A 45 2.65 6.93 11.04
CA GLY A 45 3.28 7.98 10.23
C GLY A 45 4.39 7.47 9.30
N CYS A 46 4.52 6.15 9.10
CA CYS A 46 5.56 5.52 8.30
C CYS A 46 5.07 4.19 7.71
N CYS A 47 5.89 3.56 6.85
CA CYS A 47 5.56 2.23 6.32
C CYS A 47 5.44 1.22 7.47
N PRO A 48 4.34 0.45 7.55
CA PRO A 48 4.14 -0.51 8.64
C PRO A 48 5.11 -1.69 8.61
N CYS A 49 5.74 -1.96 7.46
CA CYS A 49 6.70 -3.05 7.30
C CYS A 49 8.16 -2.59 7.37
N ASP A 50 8.41 -1.29 7.33
CA ASP A 50 9.76 -0.70 7.42
C ASP A 50 9.68 0.74 7.97
N PRO A 51 9.86 0.92 9.29
CA PRO A 51 9.77 2.23 9.94
C PRO A 51 10.81 3.26 9.45
N SER A 52 11.85 2.84 8.71
CA SER A 52 12.80 3.79 8.09
C SER A 52 12.15 4.57 6.93
N ARG A 53 11.11 4.01 6.31
CA ARG A 53 10.35 4.64 5.22
C ARG A 53 9.29 5.58 5.79
N LYS A 54 9.64 6.85 5.93
CA LYS A 54 8.79 7.89 6.55
C LYS A 54 7.64 8.39 5.67
N SER A 55 7.54 7.93 4.42
CA SER A 55 6.45 8.26 3.52
C SER A 55 5.85 7.01 2.89
N CYS A 56 4.54 7.06 2.65
CA CYS A 56 3.82 6.14 1.81
C CYS A 56 2.78 6.95 1.02
N PRO A 57 2.72 6.83 -0.31
CA PRO A 57 3.56 5.99 -1.15
C PRO A 57 5.00 6.52 -1.20
N CYS A 58 5.99 5.63 -1.32
CA CYS A 58 7.41 6.00 -1.41
C CYS A 58 8.01 5.58 -2.75
N GLY A 59 9.05 6.26 -3.21
CA GLY A 59 9.73 5.91 -4.46
C GLY A 59 10.34 4.49 -4.45
N GLN A 60 10.69 3.97 -3.27
CA GLN A 60 11.11 2.57 -3.14
C GLN A 60 9.98 1.59 -3.49
N ALA A 61 8.74 1.88 -3.08
CA ALA A 61 7.60 1.04 -3.40
C ALA A 61 7.40 0.92 -4.92
N ALA A 62 7.59 2.01 -5.69
CA ALA A 62 7.50 1.95 -7.15
C ALA A 62 8.54 0.99 -7.75
N ARG A 63 9.80 1.11 -7.31
CA ARG A 63 10.89 0.24 -7.76
C ARG A 63 10.63 -1.23 -7.43
N GLU A 64 10.20 -1.51 -6.21
CA GLU A 64 9.89 -2.87 -5.75
C GLU A 64 8.74 -3.48 -6.56
N VAL A 65 7.66 -2.73 -6.80
CA VAL A 65 6.53 -3.21 -7.58
C VAL A 65 6.96 -3.55 -9.01
N ILE A 66 7.76 -2.69 -9.65
CA ILE A 66 8.26 -2.92 -11.01
C ILE A 66 9.18 -4.15 -11.07
N GLN A 67 10.09 -4.30 -10.09
CA GLN A 67 11.10 -5.36 -10.08
C GLN A 67 10.57 -6.72 -9.62
N THR A 68 9.71 -6.73 -8.61
CA THR A 68 9.32 -7.94 -7.87
C THR A 68 7.82 -8.23 -7.92
N GLY A 69 7.03 -7.34 -8.53
CA GLY A 69 5.58 -7.50 -8.66
C GLY A 69 4.78 -6.90 -7.50
N HIS A 70 5.41 -6.51 -6.39
CA HIS A 70 4.75 -5.82 -5.27
C HIS A 70 5.71 -4.95 -4.45
N CYS A 71 5.19 -4.03 -3.65
CA CYS A 71 6.01 -3.32 -2.65
C CYS A 71 6.23 -4.19 -1.40
N LEU A 72 7.15 -3.79 -0.52
CA LEU A 72 7.49 -4.52 0.71
C LEU A 72 6.27 -4.91 1.55
N CYS A 73 5.34 -3.98 1.76
CA CYS A 73 4.13 -4.23 2.55
C CYS A 73 3.00 -4.88 1.75
N ARG A 74 3.20 -5.15 0.44
CA ARG A 74 2.20 -5.70 -0.45
C ARG A 74 0.93 -4.85 -0.58
N LEU A 75 1.00 -3.55 -0.30
CA LEU A 75 -0.12 -2.63 -0.56
C LEU A 75 -0.31 -2.38 -2.06
N PHE A 76 0.78 -2.23 -2.81
CA PHE A 76 0.77 -2.02 -4.25
C PHE A 76 1.32 -3.26 -4.95
N TRP A 77 0.67 -3.62 -6.04
CA TRP A 77 0.97 -4.77 -6.90
C TRP A 77 1.10 -4.31 -8.34
N ARG A 78 1.95 -4.97 -9.11
CA ARG A 78 2.12 -4.65 -10.53
C ARG A 78 0.89 -5.05 -11.34
N SER A 79 0.26 -6.17 -10.98
CA SER A 79 -0.97 -6.65 -11.60
C SER A 79 -1.80 -7.46 -10.62
N TYR A 80 -3.07 -7.70 -10.97
CA TYR A 80 -3.92 -8.62 -10.23
C TYR A 80 -3.39 -10.07 -10.32
N GLN A 81 -2.76 -10.44 -11.43
CA GLN A 81 -2.14 -11.76 -11.58
C GLN A 81 -1.00 -11.95 -10.59
N ASP A 82 -0.11 -10.95 -10.44
CA ASP A 82 0.97 -11.01 -9.45
C ASP A 82 0.41 -11.20 -8.03
N PHE A 83 -0.70 -10.52 -7.70
CA PHE A 83 -1.41 -10.74 -6.43
C PHE A 83 -1.91 -12.17 -6.29
N VAL A 84 -2.60 -12.72 -7.30
CA VAL A 84 -3.19 -14.06 -7.23
C VAL A 84 -2.10 -15.14 -7.13
N THR A 85 -1.08 -15.06 -7.98
CA THR A 85 0.02 -16.04 -8.01
C THR A 85 0.77 -16.05 -6.68
N ILE A 86 1.12 -14.87 -6.13
CA ILE A 86 1.93 -14.80 -4.90
C ILE A 86 1.10 -15.12 -3.64
N MET A 87 -0.17 -14.73 -3.59
CA MET A 87 -1.00 -14.93 -2.39
C MET A 87 -1.66 -16.31 -2.34
N PHE A 88 -1.92 -16.94 -3.48
CA PHE A 88 -2.69 -18.19 -3.55
C PHE A 88 -1.98 -19.33 -4.27
N GLY A 89 -0.76 -19.12 -4.79
CA GLY A 89 0.05 -20.18 -5.39
C GLY A 89 -0.58 -20.82 -6.63
N LYS A 90 -1.49 -20.12 -7.32
CA LYS A 90 -2.06 -20.62 -8.57
C LYS A 90 -1.12 -20.26 -9.72
N GLU A 91 -0.27 -21.21 -10.06
CA GLU A 91 0.20 -21.37 -11.44
C GLU A 91 -0.99 -21.94 -12.24
N GLU A 92 -1.38 -21.26 -13.31
CA GLU A 92 -2.26 -21.85 -14.33
C GLU A 92 -1.47 -22.87 -15.17
#